data_AF-A0A2N3GWY4-F1
#
_entry.id   AF-A0A2N3GWY4-F1
#
_cell.length_a   1.000
_cell.length_b   1.000
_cell.length_c   1.000
_cell.angle_alpha   90.00
_cell.angle_beta   90.00
_cell.angle_gamma   90.00
#
_symmetry.space_group_name_H-M   'P 1'
#
loop_
_entity.id
_entity.type
_entity.pdbx_description
1 polymer ?
#
loop_
_entity_poly.entity_id
_entity_poly.type
_entity_poly.pdbx_seq_one_letter_code
_entity_poly.pdbx_strand_id
1 'polypeptide(L)'
;MLDNMVASLDISPTDYETARSRYRAVGEWLGNGDYGLGTSVDVYLQGSFRLGTVVRPYADGQDADYDIDQVCEIAGGGGEPRGLKHEVGDRLKEHSDYNRMLDDEGRRCWTLEYAPEDGRPGFHLDVLPSRPADAISTQIRITHKEDGVYSWRSSNPKGYYRWFSERNTVSPAVLDEQMRSIFSANRELYASVDDVPKQLARTSLQRAIQAMKRHRDVCFNGREGAPISIIVTTICAHKYSGRDVLGTIRDFTEYVAGRFGAAQVGQTLPVDGVLDYHDEAWLIKNPADDRENFADKWIEDPELAKNFFAWVYQLRRDLDAFEDSGDPPDLGLAVRGIQTRETPYGERLLESMSIGPVGSSQRFLDLIHQGIEGRIPWSAVREVAVRNVDLEDDAKGKDTAWVNYYQVKIHSGAGLTADDRQGVQSILRRHASEPDFIFCCNVLLGTATADMLRACVKERGEDALRWPITRLASNQIARHSSTMVPARKFAYESR
;
A
#
# COMPACT_ATOMS: atom_id res chain seq x y z
N MET A 1 17.42 -6.00 15.45
CA MET A 1 17.29 -7.18 14.55
C MET A 1 16.50 -6.83 13.30
N LEU A 2 15.24 -6.36 13.42
CA LEU A 2 14.46 -5.86 12.28
C LEU A 2 15.14 -4.70 11.54
N ASP A 3 15.79 -3.79 12.27
CA ASP A 3 16.55 -2.69 11.67
C ASP A 3 17.65 -3.13 10.69
N ASN A 4 18.29 -4.27 10.94
CA ASN A 4 19.32 -4.79 10.03
C ASN A 4 18.69 -5.45 8.80
N MET A 5 17.47 -5.98 8.92
CA MET A 5 16.74 -6.53 7.77
C MET A 5 16.17 -5.43 6.89
N VAL A 6 15.60 -4.38 7.47
CA VAL A 6 15.11 -3.24 6.70
C VAL A 6 16.27 -2.56 5.96
N ALA A 7 17.50 -2.58 6.49
CA ALA A 7 18.68 -2.08 5.78
C ALA A 7 18.96 -2.83 4.45
N SER A 8 18.55 -4.10 4.32
CA SER A 8 18.68 -4.83 3.05
C SER A 8 17.74 -4.32 1.94
N LEU A 9 16.70 -3.57 2.33
CA LEU A 9 15.74 -2.92 1.45
C LEU A 9 16.25 -1.59 0.90
N ASP A 10 17.33 -1.05 1.48
CA ASP A 10 17.89 0.22 1.05
C ASP A 10 18.49 0.11 -0.36
N ILE A 11 18.32 1.19 -1.12
CA ILE A 11 19.12 1.43 -2.31
C ILE A 11 20.60 1.46 -1.92
N SER A 12 21.47 0.79 -2.68
CA SER A 12 22.90 0.86 -2.39
C SER A 12 23.43 2.26 -2.65
N PRO A 13 24.51 2.70 -1.98
CA PRO A 13 25.16 3.97 -2.28
C PRO A 13 25.53 4.10 -3.77
N THR A 14 26.01 3.02 -4.38
CA THR A 14 26.37 3.01 -5.81
C THR A 14 25.15 3.14 -6.73
N ASP A 15 24.05 2.44 -6.45
CA ASP A 15 22.82 2.56 -7.24
C ASP A 15 22.21 3.95 -7.08
N TYR A 16 22.28 4.52 -5.87
CA TYR A 16 21.83 5.89 -5.61
C TYR A 16 22.67 6.90 -6.39
N GLU A 17 23.99 6.75 -6.43
CA GLU A 17 24.87 7.62 -7.23
C GLU A 17 24.61 7.50 -8.73
N THR A 18 24.31 6.28 -9.19
CA THR A 18 23.91 6.03 -10.59
C THR A 18 22.61 6.76 -10.91
N ALA A 19 21.57 6.60 -10.07
CA ALA A 19 20.33 7.36 -10.17
C ALA A 19 20.60 8.87 -10.15
N ARG A 20 21.45 9.33 -9.23
CA ARG A 20 21.82 10.74 -9.05
C ARG A 20 22.48 11.34 -10.26
N SER A 21 23.38 10.62 -10.91
CA SER A 21 23.97 11.06 -12.16
C SER A 21 22.92 11.19 -13.26
N ARG A 22 22.06 10.17 -13.43
CA ARG A 22 21.02 10.13 -14.46
C ARG A 22 20.00 11.27 -14.31
N TYR A 23 19.39 11.40 -13.13
CA TYR A 23 18.37 12.43 -12.92
C TYR A 23 18.97 13.85 -12.94
N ARG A 24 20.24 14.04 -12.52
CA ARG A 24 20.90 15.36 -12.67
C ARG A 24 21.16 15.70 -14.12
N ALA A 25 21.62 14.76 -14.93
CA ALA A 25 21.85 14.99 -16.36
C ALA A 25 20.56 15.38 -17.10
N VAL A 26 19.45 14.69 -16.82
CA VAL A 26 18.14 15.06 -17.37
C VAL A 26 17.66 16.40 -16.83
N GLY A 27 17.85 16.66 -15.54
CA GLY A 27 17.48 17.94 -14.92
C GLY A 27 18.24 19.13 -15.49
N GLU A 28 19.55 19.00 -15.74
CA GLU A 28 20.38 20.01 -16.39
C GLU A 28 19.97 20.21 -17.85
N TRP A 29 19.67 19.13 -18.57
CA TRP A 29 19.20 19.21 -19.96
C TRP A 29 17.88 19.98 -20.07
N LEU A 30 16.93 19.66 -19.20
CA LEU A 30 15.63 20.33 -19.13
C LEU A 30 15.78 21.78 -18.65
N GLY A 31 16.61 22.03 -17.63
CA GLY A 31 16.84 23.37 -17.07
C GLY A 31 17.52 24.34 -18.05
N ASN A 32 18.32 23.82 -18.98
CA ASN A 32 18.95 24.60 -20.06
C ASN A 32 18.10 24.71 -21.34
N GLY A 33 16.85 24.20 -21.32
CA GLY A 33 15.93 24.28 -22.45
C GLY A 33 15.39 25.70 -22.67
N ASP A 34 15.14 26.04 -23.92
CA ASP A 34 14.41 27.25 -24.30
C ASP A 34 12.94 26.90 -24.53
N TYR A 35 12.08 27.28 -23.58
CA TYR A 35 10.66 27.00 -23.62
C TYR A 35 9.93 28.25 -24.06
N GLY A 36 9.25 28.21 -25.21
CA GLY A 36 8.65 29.38 -25.82
C GLY A 36 7.66 30.15 -24.93
N LEU A 37 7.07 29.49 -23.93
CA LEU A 37 6.16 30.06 -22.94
C LEU A 37 6.78 30.22 -21.53
N GLY A 38 8.05 29.84 -21.36
CA GLY A 38 8.74 29.78 -20.07
C GLY A 38 9.66 30.97 -19.82
N THR A 39 9.58 31.56 -18.63
CA THR A 39 10.51 32.57 -18.13
C THR A 39 11.60 31.99 -17.23
N SER A 40 11.33 30.84 -16.61
CA SER A 40 12.31 30.10 -15.81
C SER A 40 11.89 28.65 -15.63
N VAL A 41 12.87 27.76 -15.45
CA VAL A 41 12.65 26.32 -15.30
C VAL A 41 13.30 25.88 -13.99
N ASP A 42 12.52 25.23 -13.14
CA ASP A 42 13.00 24.59 -11.92
C ASP A 42 12.75 23.09 -12.01
N VAL A 43 13.83 22.30 -11.95
CA VAL A 43 13.75 20.84 -12.02
C VAL A 43 14.20 20.23 -10.70
N TYR A 44 13.32 19.44 -10.09
CA TYR A 44 13.57 18.88 -8.77
C TYR A 44 12.94 17.49 -8.60
N LEU A 45 13.54 16.69 -7.72
CA LEU A 45 12.99 15.39 -7.36
C LEU A 45 11.70 15.52 -6.55
N GLN A 46 10.81 14.55 -6.72
CA GLN A 46 9.70 14.25 -5.82
C GLN A 46 9.71 12.76 -5.45
N GLY A 47 8.62 12.29 -4.83
CA GLY A 47 8.43 10.87 -4.57
C GLY A 47 9.47 10.24 -3.67
N SER A 48 9.67 8.93 -3.84
CA SER A 48 10.38 8.09 -2.87
C SER A 48 11.87 8.44 -2.73
N PHE A 49 12.52 8.84 -3.82
CA PHE A 49 13.91 9.31 -3.81
C PHE A 49 14.07 10.58 -2.99
N ARG A 50 13.17 11.55 -3.17
CA ARG A 50 13.21 12.81 -2.41
C ARG A 50 12.95 12.58 -0.92
N LEU A 51 12.02 11.69 -0.59
CA LEU A 51 11.60 11.39 0.77
C LEU A 51 12.55 10.42 1.49
N GLY A 52 13.51 9.81 0.80
CA GLY A 52 14.38 8.77 1.38
C GLY A 52 13.62 7.49 1.74
N THR A 53 12.56 7.17 0.99
CA THR A 53 11.72 5.96 1.19
C THR A 53 11.76 5.04 -0.04
N VAL A 54 12.77 5.22 -0.89
CA VAL A 54 13.06 4.30 -2.00
C VAL A 54 13.34 2.90 -1.45
N VAL A 55 12.78 1.88 -2.09
CA VAL A 55 12.96 0.47 -1.74
C VAL A 55 13.65 -0.18 -2.92
N ARG A 56 14.67 -1.02 -2.66
CA ARG A 56 15.29 -1.84 -3.69
C ARG A 56 14.22 -2.68 -4.39
N PRO A 57 14.16 -2.69 -5.74
CA PRO A 57 13.23 -3.51 -6.50
C PRO A 57 13.32 -4.98 -6.11
N TYR A 58 12.20 -5.70 -6.22
CA TYR A 58 12.18 -7.12 -5.91
C TYR A 58 12.62 -7.90 -7.16
N ALA A 59 13.83 -8.49 -7.12
CA ALA A 59 14.49 -9.06 -8.30
C ALA A 59 13.69 -10.16 -9.04
N ASP A 60 12.78 -10.87 -8.34
CA ASP A 60 11.89 -11.89 -8.90
C ASP A 60 10.45 -11.35 -9.13
N GLY A 61 10.24 -10.03 -9.09
CA GLY A 61 8.95 -9.36 -9.24
C GLY A 61 8.81 -8.61 -10.58
N GLN A 62 7.58 -8.23 -10.92
CA GLN A 62 7.28 -7.40 -12.09
C GLN A 62 7.92 -6.00 -12.01
N ASP A 63 8.12 -5.48 -10.79
CA ASP A 63 8.77 -4.20 -10.50
C ASP A 63 10.28 -4.43 -10.29
N ALA A 64 11.02 -4.57 -11.40
CA ALA A 64 12.46 -4.81 -11.40
C ALA A 64 13.30 -3.52 -11.38
N ASP A 65 12.66 -2.36 -11.50
CA ASP A 65 13.31 -1.06 -11.73
C ASP A 65 13.01 -0.05 -10.63
N TYR A 66 13.93 0.89 -10.43
CA TYR A 66 13.74 2.00 -9.50
C TYR A 66 12.93 3.14 -10.14
N ASP A 67 11.85 3.57 -9.49
CA ASP A 67 11.08 4.75 -9.91
C ASP A 67 11.72 6.05 -9.38
N ILE A 68 12.14 6.92 -10.29
CA ILE A 68 12.64 8.26 -10.00
C ILE A 68 11.62 9.29 -10.53
N ASP A 69 11.03 10.05 -9.61
CA ASP A 69 10.11 11.11 -9.98
C ASP A 69 10.80 12.48 -10.03
N GLN A 70 10.74 13.16 -11.17
CA GLN A 70 11.17 14.54 -11.37
C GLN A 70 10.01 15.45 -11.75
N VAL A 71 9.99 16.64 -11.17
CA VAL A 71 9.08 17.72 -11.57
C VAL A 71 9.86 18.70 -12.44
N CYS A 72 9.36 18.97 -13.63
CA CYS A 72 9.81 20.06 -14.48
C CYS A 72 8.80 21.22 -14.33
N GLU A 73 9.13 22.20 -13.50
CA GLU A 73 8.29 23.34 -13.17
C GLU A 73 8.69 24.55 -14.02
N ILE A 74 7.88 24.87 -15.03
CA ILE A 74 8.13 25.96 -15.97
C ILE A 74 7.25 27.15 -15.56
N ALA A 75 7.88 28.20 -15.04
CA ALA A 75 7.21 29.47 -14.76
C ALA A 75 7.08 30.29 -16.05
N GLY A 76 6.00 31.06 -16.17
CA GLY A 76 5.69 31.84 -17.36
C GLY A 76 4.19 31.96 -17.59
N GLY A 77 3.78 32.85 -18.49
CA GLY A 77 2.37 33.15 -18.76
C GLY A 77 1.83 32.44 -20.00
N GLY A 78 0.59 31.94 -19.92
CA GLY A 78 -0.13 31.36 -21.06
C GLY A 78 0.20 29.90 -21.36
N GLY A 79 -0.63 29.26 -22.19
CA GLY A 79 -0.44 27.88 -22.64
C GLY A 79 -1.41 26.88 -22.05
N GLU A 80 -1.94 26.02 -22.92
CA GLU A 80 -2.79 24.89 -22.59
C GLU A 80 -1.96 23.72 -22.01
N PRO A 81 -2.54 22.84 -21.19
CA PRO A 81 -1.82 21.71 -20.59
C PRO A 81 -1.15 20.80 -21.63
N ARG A 82 -1.77 20.65 -22.81
CA ARG A 82 -1.18 19.93 -23.94
C ARG A 82 0.11 20.59 -24.46
N GLY A 83 0.10 21.91 -24.59
CA GLY A 83 1.25 22.67 -25.07
C GLY A 83 2.45 22.50 -24.14
N LEU A 84 2.25 22.72 -22.84
CA LEU A 84 3.30 22.53 -21.84
C LEU A 84 3.82 21.08 -21.83
N LYS A 85 2.92 20.10 -21.89
CA LYS A 85 3.31 18.68 -21.91
C LYS A 85 4.20 18.37 -23.11
N HIS A 86 3.82 18.82 -24.29
CA HIS A 86 4.60 18.59 -25.50
C HIS A 86 5.89 19.39 -25.55
N GLU A 87 5.93 20.62 -25.03
CA GLU A 87 7.19 21.39 -24.95
C GLU A 87 8.27 20.63 -24.15
N VAL A 88 7.91 20.05 -23.01
CA VAL A 88 8.82 19.20 -22.22
C VAL A 88 9.19 17.92 -22.98
N GLY A 89 8.21 17.26 -23.61
CA GLY A 89 8.45 16.03 -24.36
C GLY A 89 9.34 16.25 -25.58
N ASP A 90 9.12 17.32 -26.33
CA ASP A 90 9.91 17.68 -27.51
C ASP A 90 11.33 18.09 -27.10
N ARG A 91 11.47 18.81 -25.97
CA ARG A 91 12.79 19.08 -25.38
C ARG A 91 13.54 17.80 -25.03
N LEU A 92 12.88 16.76 -24.50
CA LEU A 92 13.52 15.46 -24.28
C LEU A 92 13.95 14.83 -25.62
N LYS A 93 13.11 14.87 -26.65
CA LYS A 93 13.38 14.26 -27.97
C LYS A 93 14.52 14.92 -28.75
N GLU A 94 14.85 16.18 -28.45
CA GLU A 94 16.02 16.86 -29.01
C GLU A 94 17.34 16.17 -28.63
N HIS A 95 17.40 15.48 -27.49
CA HIS A 95 18.56 14.69 -27.10
C HIS A 95 18.44 13.26 -27.61
N SER A 96 19.37 12.84 -28.46
CA SER A 96 19.31 11.53 -29.13
C SER A 96 19.16 10.33 -28.18
N ASP A 97 19.88 10.31 -27.05
CA ASP A 97 19.72 9.23 -26.06
C ASP A 97 18.37 9.27 -25.34
N TYR A 98 17.88 10.45 -24.95
CA TYR A 98 16.62 10.55 -24.24
C TYR A 98 15.47 10.19 -25.17
N ASN A 99 15.50 10.62 -26.43
CA ASN A 99 14.55 10.20 -27.46
C ASN A 99 14.50 8.67 -27.63
N ARG A 100 15.65 8.01 -27.56
CA ARG A 100 15.75 6.54 -27.68
C ARG A 100 15.20 5.81 -26.45
N MET A 101 15.31 6.40 -25.28
CA MET A 101 14.85 5.83 -24.00
C MET A 101 13.41 6.25 -23.64
N LEU A 102 12.81 7.16 -24.42
CA LEU A 102 11.50 7.73 -24.13
C LEU A 102 10.39 6.70 -24.42
N ASP A 103 9.61 6.39 -23.40
CA ASP A 103 8.38 5.61 -23.54
C ASP A 103 7.25 6.45 -24.16
N ASP A 104 6.14 5.80 -24.48
CA ASP A 104 4.91 6.43 -24.93
C ASP A 104 4.41 7.50 -23.94
N GLU A 105 3.66 8.48 -24.47
CA GLU A 105 3.16 9.59 -23.66
C GLU A 105 2.19 9.11 -22.56
N GLY A 106 2.69 9.05 -21.33
CA GLY A 106 1.91 8.70 -20.14
C GLY A 106 0.83 9.72 -19.77
N ARG A 107 -0.03 9.40 -18.79
CA ARG A 107 -1.13 10.28 -18.37
C ARG A 107 -0.63 11.63 -17.83
N ARG A 108 0.41 11.64 -16.98
CA ARG A 108 0.92 12.85 -16.32
C ARG A 108 2.36 13.14 -16.73
N CYS A 109 3.25 12.15 -16.64
CA CYS A 109 4.66 12.26 -16.96
C CYS A 109 5.00 11.92 -18.44
N TRP A 110 6.25 12.21 -18.79
CA TRP A 110 7.05 11.52 -19.80
C TRP A 110 8.04 10.61 -19.07
N THR A 111 8.25 9.39 -19.55
CA THR A 111 9.07 8.39 -18.85
C THR A 111 10.28 8.02 -19.68
N LEU A 112 11.47 8.06 -19.07
CA LEU A 112 12.70 7.54 -19.68
C LEU A 112 13.03 6.18 -19.05
N GLU A 113 13.16 5.15 -19.89
CA GLU A 113 13.51 3.78 -19.49
C GLU A 113 15.02 3.57 -19.57
N TYR A 114 15.66 3.48 -18.41
CA TYR A 114 17.06 3.09 -18.31
C TYR A 114 17.17 1.60 -18.06
N ALA A 115 17.68 0.88 -19.07
CA ALA A 115 17.90 -0.55 -18.97
C ALA A 115 18.83 -0.94 -17.79
N PRO A 116 18.64 -2.15 -17.24
CA PRO A 116 19.54 -2.70 -16.23
C PRO A 116 20.96 -2.90 -16.77
N GLU A 117 21.96 -2.72 -15.91
CA GLU A 117 23.39 -2.88 -16.22
C GLU A 117 24.03 -3.86 -15.23
N ASP A 118 24.81 -4.83 -15.70
CA ASP A 118 25.68 -5.70 -14.88
C ASP A 118 25.06 -6.24 -13.57
N GLY A 119 23.88 -6.86 -13.67
CA GLY A 119 23.19 -7.45 -12.52
C GLY A 119 22.58 -6.43 -11.54
N ARG A 120 22.47 -5.15 -11.95
CA ARG A 120 21.78 -4.09 -11.21
C ARG A 120 20.39 -3.81 -11.80
N PRO A 121 19.43 -3.36 -10.98
CA PRO A 121 18.11 -2.90 -11.44
C PRO A 121 18.18 -1.81 -12.52
N GLY A 122 17.18 -1.77 -13.39
CA GLY A 122 16.93 -0.62 -14.26
C GLY A 122 16.29 0.54 -13.49
N PHE A 123 15.94 1.60 -14.21
CA PHE A 123 15.31 2.78 -13.62
C PHE A 123 14.29 3.36 -14.59
N HIS A 124 13.14 3.76 -14.05
CA HIS A 124 12.19 4.63 -14.74
C HIS A 124 12.35 6.04 -14.22
N LEU A 125 12.66 6.99 -15.10
CA LEU A 125 12.73 8.41 -14.75
C LEU A 125 11.50 9.13 -15.30
N ASP A 126 10.55 9.40 -14.41
CA ASP A 126 9.33 10.13 -14.71
C ASP A 126 9.56 11.64 -14.63
N VAL A 127 9.42 12.33 -15.76
CA VAL A 127 9.45 13.79 -15.85
C VAL A 127 8.02 14.32 -15.90
N LEU A 128 7.59 15.00 -14.85
CA LEU A 128 6.26 15.60 -14.71
C LEU A 128 6.25 17.05 -15.20
N PRO A 129 5.63 17.37 -16.35
CA PRO A 129 5.47 18.75 -16.81
C PRO A 129 4.48 19.49 -15.93
N SER A 130 4.91 20.64 -15.42
CA SER A 130 4.12 21.44 -14.48
C SER A 130 4.46 22.92 -14.58
N ARG A 131 3.62 23.73 -13.93
CA ARG A 131 3.85 25.17 -13.76
C ARG A 131 3.40 25.64 -12.39
N PRO A 132 3.94 26.75 -11.88
CA PRO A 132 3.43 27.36 -10.65
C PRO A 132 1.93 27.66 -10.75
N ALA A 133 1.18 27.36 -9.69
CA ALA A 133 -0.24 27.70 -9.62
C ALA A 133 -0.44 29.21 -9.39
N ASP A 134 0.48 29.83 -8.65
CA ASP A 134 0.58 31.26 -8.38
C ASP A 134 2.05 31.63 -8.09
N ALA A 135 2.34 32.93 -7.89
CA ALA A 135 3.71 33.43 -7.72
C ALA A 135 4.27 33.32 -6.29
N ILE A 136 3.45 32.93 -5.31
CA ILE A 136 3.77 33.04 -3.88
C ILE A 136 3.88 31.65 -3.24
N SER A 137 2.98 30.74 -3.60
CA SER A 137 2.87 29.42 -3.02
C SER A 137 3.83 28.43 -3.69
N THR A 138 3.89 27.22 -3.13
CA THR A 138 4.63 26.09 -3.72
C THR A 138 3.73 25.16 -4.53
N GLN A 139 2.46 25.54 -4.69
CA GLN A 139 1.48 24.76 -5.42
C GLN A 139 1.76 24.84 -6.92
N ILE A 140 1.54 23.72 -7.60
CA ILE A 140 1.75 23.59 -9.03
C ILE A 140 0.49 23.09 -9.72
N ARG A 141 0.34 23.47 -10.99
CA ARG A 141 -0.60 22.83 -11.91
C ARG A 141 0.17 21.82 -12.75
N ILE A 142 -0.27 20.57 -12.69
CA ILE A 142 0.33 19.46 -13.43
C ILE A 142 -0.51 19.15 -14.65
N THR A 143 0.14 18.69 -15.72
CA THR A 143 -0.55 18.24 -16.93
C THR A 143 -1.20 16.87 -16.72
N HIS A 144 -2.39 16.67 -17.28
CA HIS A 144 -3.11 15.41 -17.18
C HIS A 144 -3.83 15.09 -18.50
N LYS A 145 -3.46 13.97 -19.11
CA LYS A 145 -4.02 13.41 -20.35
C LYS A 145 -4.92 12.23 -20.01
N GLU A 146 -6.14 12.27 -20.51
CA GLU A 146 -7.13 11.20 -20.42
C GLU A 146 -7.96 11.18 -21.70
N ASP A 147 -8.03 10.03 -22.37
CA ASP A 147 -8.74 9.85 -23.65
C ASP A 147 -8.42 10.92 -24.72
N GLY A 148 -7.16 11.37 -24.77
CA GLY A 148 -6.67 12.40 -25.69
C GLY A 148 -7.04 13.84 -25.30
N VAL A 149 -7.78 14.04 -24.22
CA VAL A 149 -8.11 15.34 -23.64
C VAL A 149 -7.07 15.71 -22.58
N TYR A 150 -6.63 16.97 -22.62
CA TYR A 150 -5.63 17.49 -21.69
C TYR A 150 -6.27 18.48 -20.72
N SER A 151 -5.97 18.34 -19.44
CA SER A 151 -6.49 19.19 -18.37
C SER A 151 -5.39 19.53 -17.35
N TRP A 152 -5.65 20.57 -16.56
CA TRP A 152 -4.84 20.89 -15.39
C TRP A 152 -5.35 20.13 -14.17
N ARG A 153 -4.43 19.60 -13.37
CA ARG A 153 -4.70 19.11 -12.01
C ARG A 153 -3.83 19.88 -11.01
N SER A 154 -4.29 20.01 -9.78
CA SER A 154 -3.53 20.66 -8.70
C SER A 154 -2.62 19.66 -8.01
N SER A 155 -1.44 20.10 -7.57
CA SER A 155 -0.57 19.33 -6.68
C SER A 155 0.39 20.27 -5.92
N ASN A 156 1.11 19.74 -4.93
CA ASN A 156 2.13 20.50 -4.19
C ASN A 156 3.30 19.61 -3.70
N PRO A 157 4.19 19.13 -4.58
CA PRO A 157 5.27 18.22 -4.20
C PRO A 157 6.30 18.85 -3.24
N LYS A 158 6.61 20.15 -3.42
CA LYS A 158 7.48 20.91 -2.51
C LYS A 158 6.86 21.03 -1.12
N GLY A 159 5.58 21.35 -1.03
CA GLY A 159 4.84 21.41 0.23
C GLY A 159 4.71 20.05 0.89
N TYR A 160 4.44 18.98 0.13
CA TYR A 160 4.37 17.62 0.64
C TYR A 160 5.70 17.19 1.27
N TYR A 161 6.82 17.49 0.61
CA TYR A 161 8.15 17.23 1.16
C TYR A 161 8.39 17.96 2.49
N ARG A 162 8.02 19.25 2.59
CA ARG A 162 8.13 20.02 3.84
C ARG A 162 7.29 19.39 4.96
N TRP A 163 6.02 19.12 4.67
CA TRP A 163 5.08 18.46 5.58
C TRP A 163 5.60 17.10 6.09
N PHE A 164 6.17 16.29 5.19
CA PHE A 164 6.76 15.00 5.56
C PHE A 164 8.01 15.19 6.43
N SER A 165 8.86 16.16 6.08
CA SER A 165 10.10 16.45 6.81
C SER A 165 9.83 16.91 8.25
N GLU A 166 8.76 17.67 8.47
CA GLU A 166 8.30 18.09 9.80
C GLU A 166 7.88 16.90 10.68
N ARG A 167 7.33 15.83 10.09
CA ARG A 167 6.98 14.59 10.78
C ARG A 167 8.18 13.67 10.96
N ASN A 168 9.07 13.67 9.97
CA ASN A 168 10.25 12.82 9.93
C ASN A 168 11.39 13.37 10.81
N THR A 169 11.12 13.47 12.11
CA THR A 169 12.09 14.00 13.07
C THR A 169 13.15 12.96 13.42
N VAL A 170 14.41 13.39 13.40
CA VAL A 170 15.57 12.60 13.83
C VAL A 170 16.56 13.52 14.51
N SER A 171 17.23 13.03 15.56
CA SER A 171 18.24 13.84 16.23
C SER A 171 19.45 14.06 15.30
N PRO A 172 20.05 15.26 15.27
CA PRO A 172 21.25 15.51 14.48
C PRO A 172 22.38 14.53 14.77
N ALA A 173 22.54 14.14 16.04
CA ALA A 173 23.56 13.17 16.44
C ALA A 173 23.39 11.78 15.78
N VAL A 174 22.15 11.28 15.69
CA VAL A 174 21.85 9.99 15.03
C VAL A 174 22.08 10.10 13.53
N LEU A 175 21.70 11.23 12.92
CA LEU A 175 21.92 11.46 11.49
C LEU A 175 23.42 11.52 11.16
N ASP A 176 24.19 12.26 11.96
CA ASP A 176 25.64 12.39 11.79
C ASP A 176 26.36 11.05 11.97
N GLU A 177 25.93 10.23 12.93
CA GLU A 177 26.46 8.89 13.15
C GLU A 177 26.20 7.99 11.93
N GLN A 178 24.97 7.97 11.40
CA GLN A 178 24.64 7.22 10.19
C GLN A 178 25.46 7.69 8.99
N MET A 179 25.57 9.01 8.78
CA MET A 179 26.35 9.57 7.67
C MET A 179 27.83 9.18 7.75
N ARG A 180 28.43 9.22 8.95
CA ARG A 180 29.82 8.77 9.16
C ARG A 180 29.99 7.27 8.91
N SER A 181 29.02 6.46 9.29
CA SER A 181 29.01 5.02 9.04
C SER A 181 28.97 4.73 7.54
N ILE A 182 28.04 5.37 6.80
CA ILE A 182 27.92 5.25 5.34
C ILE A 182 29.20 5.70 4.65
N PHE A 183 29.74 6.87 5.02
CA PHE A 183 31.02 7.36 4.51
C PHE A 183 32.14 6.35 4.72
N SER A 184 32.28 5.84 5.95
CA SER A 184 33.35 4.91 6.31
C SER A 184 33.28 3.60 5.54
N ALA A 185 32.08 3.13 5.23
CA ALA A 185 31.85 1.93 4.41
C ALA A 185 32.01 2.18 2.89
N ASN A 186 32.03 3.43 2.44
CA ASN A 186 32.01 3.80 1.01
C ASN A 186 33.04 4.89 0.66
N ARG A 187 34.25 4.80 1.24
CA ARG A 187 35.33 5.80 1.04
C ARG A 187 35.83 5.95 -0.39
N GLU A 188 35.58 4.94 -1.24
CA GLU A 188 35.90 5.01 -2.66
C GLU A 188 34.87 5.83 -3.44
N LEU A 189 33.65 6.00 -2.90
CA LEU A 189 32.55 6.71 -3.54
C LEU A 189 32.43 8.17 -3.06
N TYR A 190 32.79 8.43 -1.80
CA TYR A 190 32.65 9.73 -1.15
C TYR A 190 34.00 10.25 -0.65
N ALA A 191 34.34 11.50 -0.94
CA ALA A 191 35.59 12.12 -0.51
C ALA A 191 35.53 12.60 0.95
N SER A 192 34.34 12.97 1.43
CA SER A 192 34.07 13.41 2.80
C SER A 192 32.67 12.99 3.27
N VAL A 193 32.39 13.16 4.56
CA VAL A 193 31.06 12.91 5.14
C VAL A 193 30.01 13.85 4.52
N ASP A 194 30.40 15.07 4.16
CA ASP A 194 29.51 16.08 3.58
C ASP A 194 29.04 15.72 2.16
N ASP A 195 29.78 14.85 1.46
CA ASP A 195 29.44 14.36 0.12
C ASP A 195 28.37 13.26 0.14
N VAL A 196 28.12 12.65 1.31
CA VAL A 196 27.14 11.58 1.48
C VAL A 196 25.73 12.15 1.33
N PRO A 197 24.91 11.66 0.40
CA PRO A 197 23.52 12.06 0.28
C PRO A 197 22.75 11.79 1.57
N LYS A 198 22.09 12.84 2.11
CA LYS A 198 21.23 12.71 3.30
C LYS A 198 20.10 11.70 3.10
N GLN A 199 19.67 11.51 1.85
CA GLN A 199 18.70 10.51 1.41
C GLN A 199 19.22 9.08 1.46
N LEU A 200 20.43 8.81 1.97
CA LEU A 200 20.88 7.45 2.33
C LEU A 200 20.75 7.16 3.83
N ALA A 201 20.66 8.19 4.68
CA ALA A 201 20.34 8.00 6.09
C ALA A 201 18.84 7.75 6.26
N ARG A 202 18.48 6.91 7.24
CA ARG A 202 17.09 6.46 7.46
C ARG A 202 16.65 6.66 8.90
N THR A 203 15.49 7.29 9.06
CA THR A 203 14.76 7.34 10.33
C THR A 203 13.92 6.08 10.53
N SER A 204 13.36 5.89 11.74
CA SER A 204 12.39 4.82 11.99
C SER A 204 11.12 4.96 11.14
N LEU A 205 10.63 6.18 10.91
CA LEU A 205 9.51 6.43 10.00
C LEU A 205 9.81 5.96 8.57
N GLN A 206 10.95 6.36 8.01
CA GLN A 206 11.33 5.94 6.66
C GLN A 206 11.49 4.41 6.56
N ARG A 207 12.09 3.78 7.59
CA ARG A 207 12.25 2.33 7.69
C ARG A 207 10.90 1.60 7.76
N ALA A 208 9.96 2.10 8.54
CA ALA A 208 8.61 1.55 8.62
C ALA A 208 7.90 1.62 7.26
N ILE A 209 7.99 2.77 6.58
CA ILE A 209 7.42 2.94 5.23
C ILE A 209 8.08 1.96 4.24
N GLN A 210 9.41 1.82 4.25
CA GLN A 210 10.11 0.88 3.37
C GLN A 210 9.70 -0.57 3.63
N ALA A 211 9.58 -0.97 4.91
CA ALA A 211 9.13 -2.30 5.29
C ALA A 211 7.69 -2.58 4.80
N MET A 212 6.78 -1.62 4.98
CA MET A 212 5.41 -1.74 4.49
C MET A 212 5.34 -1.80 2.96
N LYS A 213 6.11 -0.94 2.27
CA LYS A 213 6.20 -0.99 0.80
C LYS A 213 6.71 -2.35 0.33
N ARG A 214 7.78 -2.89 0.94
CA ARG A 214 8.28 -4.22 0.59
C ARG A 214 7.24 -5.31 0.84
N HIS A 215 6.59 -5.31 2.00
CA HIS A 215 5.52 -6.26 2.31
C HIS A 215 4.40 -6.19 1.27
N ARG A 216 4.01 -4.98 0.86
CA ARG A 216 3.07 -4.73 -0.24
C ARG A 216 3.55 -5.34 -1.55
N ASP A 217 4.80 -5.08 -1.95
CA ASP A 217 5.37 -5.60 -3.20
C ASP A 217 5.36 -7.13 -3.23
N VAL A 218 5.69 -7.78 -2.11
CA VAL A 218 5.66 -9.25 -1.97
C VAL A 218 4.23 -9.79 -2.00
N CYS A 219 3.28 -9.15 -1.30
CA CYS A 219 1.87 -9.56 -1.30
C CYS A 219 1.21 -9.46 -2.68
N PHE A 220 1.62 -8.49 -3.48
CA PHE A 220 1.07 -8.21 -4.81
C PHE A 220 1.99 -8.67 -5.94
N ASN A 221 3.01 -9.49 -5.68
CA ASN A 221 3.86 -10.00 -6.75
C ASN A 221 3.02 -10.82 -7.75
N GLY A 222 3.01 -10.37 -9.02
CA GLY A 222 2.18 -10.95 -10.07
C GLY A 222 0.68 -10.69 -9.94
N ARG A 223 0.27 -9.69 -9.12
CA ARG A 223 -1.14 -9.32 -8.90
C ARG A 223 -1.31 -7.81 -9.08
N GLU A 224 -2.36 -7.42 -9.77
CA GLU A 224 -2.72 -6.01 -9.95
C GLU A 224 -3.42 -5.42 -8.72
N GLY A 225 -3.59 -4.09 -8.71
CA GLY A 225 -4.37 -3.38 -7.70
C GLY A 225 -3.67 -3.24 -6.35
N ALA A 226 -2.33 -3.24 -6.35
CA ALA A 226 -1.53 -3.04 -5.16
C ALA A 226 -1.71 -1.61 -4.60
N PRO A 227 -1.77 -1.43 -3.26
CA PRO A 227 -1.82 -0.10 -2.66
C PRO A 227 -0.72 0.83 -3.15
N ILE A 228 -1.07 2.06 -3.52
CA ILE A 228 -0.08 3.03 -4.01
C ILE A 228 0.77 3.60 -2.86
N SER A 229 2.06 3.80 -3.12
CA SER A 229 3.03 4.21 -2.10
C SER A 229 2.67 5.52 -1.39
N ILE A 230 2.07 6.48 -2.10
CA ILE A 230 1.70 7.78 -1.53
C ILE A 230 0.64 7.66 -0.44
N ILE A 231 -0.31 6.72 -0.55
CA ILE A 231 -1.33 6.46 0.47
C ILE A 231 -0.68 5.90 1.73
N VAL A 232 0.16 4.87 1.58
CA VAL A 232 0.89 4.24 2.70
C VAL A 232 1.78 5.27 3.41
N THR A 233 2.55 6.04 2.64
CA THR A 233 3.47 7.07 3.14
C THR A 233 2.71 8.15 3.91
N THR A 234 1.61 8.65 3.35
CA THR A 234 0.85 9.77 3.93
C THR A 234 0.19 9.37 5.24
N ILE A 235 -0.53 8.24 5.28
CA ILE A 235 -1.19 7.77 6.50
C ILE A 235 -0.13 7.45 7.57
N CYS A 236 0.95 6.76 7.21
CA CYS A 236 2.02 6.41 8.15
C CYS A 236 2.65 7.66 8.77
N ALA A 237 3.00 8.67 7.97
CA ALA A 237 3.59 9.90 8.48
C ALA A 237 2.60 10.71 9.34
N HIS A 238 1.30 10.68 9.04
CA HIS A 238 0.28 11.28 9.91
C HIS A 238 0.18 10.63 11.29
N LYS A 239 0.41 9.31 11.37
CA LYS A 239 0.29 8.53 12.61
C LYS A 239 1.61 8.28 13.31
N TYR A 240 2.70 8.74 12.73
CA TYR A 240 4.02 8.61 13.33
C TYR A 240 4.12 9.42 14.63
N SER A 241 4.43 8.70 15.70
CA SER A 241 4.48 9.21 17.08
C SER A 241 5.90 9.22 17.66
N GLY A 242 6.93 9.00 16.83
CA GLY A 242 8.33 8.89 17.28
C GLY A 242 8.73 7.49 17.75
N ARG A 243 7.89 6.48 17.48
CA ARG A 243 8.16 5.07 17.83
C ARG A 243 9.22 4.43 16.94
N ASP A 244 9.64 3.24 17.33
CA ASP A 244 10.49 2.38 16.50
C ASP A 244 9.73 1.86 15.27
N VAL A 245 10.40 1.05 14.45
CA VAL A 245 9.83 0.54 13.20
C VAL A 245 8.57 -0.27 13.43
N LEU A 246 8.58 -1.21 14.39
CA LEU A 246 7.43 -2.08 14.68
C LEU A 246 6.25 -1.30 15.26
N GLY A 247 6.51 -0.42 16.24
CA GLY A 247 5.50 0.44 16.82
C GLY A 247 4.88 1.36 15.77
N THR A 248 5.66 1.86 14.82
CA THR A 248 5.14 2.69 13.72
C THR A 248 4.22 1.89 12.78
N ILE A 249 4.60 0.66 12.41
CA ILE A 249 3.76 -0.21 11.58
C ILE A 249 2.48 -0.57 12.34
N ARG A 250 2.58 -0.86 13.64
CA ARG A 250 1.43 -1.15 14.51
C ARG A 250 0.46 0.03 14.56
N ASP A 251 0.95 1.23 14.90
CA ASP A 251 0.15 2.45 14.94
C ASP A 251 -0.58 2.71 13.60
N PHE A 252 0.11 2.47 12.46
CA PHE A 252 -0.50 2.55 11.12
C PHE A 252 -1.63 1.52 10.95
N THR A 253 -1.37 0.24 11.22
CA THR A 253 -2.36 -0.83 11.00
C THR A 253 -3.58 -0.70 11.91
N GLU A 254 -3.38 -0.35 13.18
CA GLU A 254 -4.46 -0.11 14.14
C GLU A 254 -5.32 1.07 13.72
N TYR A 255 -4.70 2.18 13.30
CA TYR A 255 -5.44 3.33 12.82
C TYR A 255 -6.31 3.00 11.60
N VAL A 256 -5.73 2.35 10.59
CA VAL A 256 -6.45 2.05 9.34
C VAL A 256 -7.54 1.00 9.55
N ALA A 257 -7.27 -0.04 10.34
CA ALA A 257 -8.27 -1.05 10.70
C ALA A 257 -9.45 -0.43 11.47
N GLY A 258 -9.17 0.49 12.39
CA GLY A 258 -10.21 1.20 13.13
C GLY A 258 -11.07 2.11 12.26
N ARG A 259 -10.46 2.81 11.31
CA ARG A 259 -11.21 3.60 10.32
C ARG A 259 -12.11 2.73 9.46
N PHE A 260 -11.59 1.61 8.97
CA PHE A 260 -12.38 0.67 8.19
C PHE A 260 -13.53 0.09 9.01
N GLY A 261 -13.26 -0.39 10.24
CA GLY A 261 -14.26 -0.98 11.11
C GLY A 261 -15.39 -0.03 11.46
N ALA A 262 -15.08 1.21 11.83
CA ALA A 262 -16.07 2.24 12.10
C ALA A 262 -16.94 2.55 10.86
N ALA A 263 -16.33 2.66 9.67
CA ALA A 263 -17.06 2.88 8.43
C ALA A 263 -18.01 1.72 8.08
N GLN A 264 -17.57 0.47 8.26
CA GLN A 264 -18.41 -0.73 8.02
C GLN A 264 -19.66 -0.76 8.92
N VAL A 265 -19.54 -0.26 10.15
CA VAL A 265 -20.67 -0.20 11.08
C VAL A 265 -21.51 1.07 10.99
N GLY A 266 -21.23 1.94 10.03
CA GLY A 266 -21.94 3.20 9.83
C GLY A 266 -21.69 4.19 10.98
N GLN A 267 -20.59 4.05 11.71
CA GLN A 267 -20.17 5.04 12.70
C GLN A 267 -19.53 6.24 12.01
N THR A 268 -19.80 7.43 12.56
CA THR A 268 -19.10 8.64 12.14
C THR A 268 -17.62 8.53 12.49
N LEU A 269 -16.77 8.67 11.47
CA LEU A 269 -15.33 8.67 11.68
C LEU A 269 -14.88 9.93 12.42
N PRO A 270 -13.89 9.85 13.33
CA PRO A 270 -13.31 11.04 13.95
C PRO A 270 -12.74 11.99 12.88
N VAL A 271 -13.00 13.29 13.00
CA VAL A 271 -12.48 14.27 12.03
C VAL A 271 -11.00 14.54 12.34
N ASP A 272 -10.10 13.80 11.70
CA ASP A 272 -8.65 14.02 11.78
C ASP A 272 -8.02 14.37 10.42
N GLY A 273 -8.78 14.30 9.32
CA GLY A 273 -8.34 14.71 7.99
C GLY A 273 -7.33 13.77 7.33
N VAL A 274 -7.20 12.53 7.81
CA VAL A 274 -6.18 11.57 7.33
C VAL A 274 -6.79 10.49 6.45
N LEU A 275 -7.75 9.73 7.00
CA LEU A 275 -8.52 8.71 6.28
C LEU A 275 -9.99 8.88 6.65
N ASP A 276 -10.69 9.60 5.78
CA ASP A 276 -12.11 9.93 5.95
C ASP A 276 -12.98 9.13 4.98
N TYR A 277 -14.27 9.06 5.29
CA TYR A 277 -15.27 8.35 4.50
C TYR A 277 -16.56 9.18 4.47
N HIS A 278 -16.97 9.61 3.29
CA HIS A 278 -18.15 10.45 3.07
C HIS A 278 -18.77 10.12 1.70
N ASP A 279 -20.10 10.13 1.59
CA ASP A 279 -20.83 9.81 0.35
C ASP A 279 -20.33 8.54 -0.36
N GLU A 280 -20.11 7.47 0.40
CA GLU A 280 -19.60 6.19 -0.10
C GLU A 280 -18.19 6.24 -0.73
N ALA A 281 -17.45 7.33 -0.49
CA ALA A 281 -16.10 7.53 -1.00
C ALA A 281 -15.09 7.71 0.14
N TRP A 282 -13.94 7.06 0.00
CA TRP A 282 -12.78 7.29 0.87
C TRP A 282 -12.01 8.53 0.42
N LEU A 283 -11.57 9.33 1.38
CA LEU A 283 -10.79 10.53 1.15
C LEU A 283 -9.48 10.48 1.92
N ILE A 284 -8.39 10.69 1.19
CA ILE A 284 -7.03 10.82 1.72
C ILE A 284 -6.44 12.05 1.05
N LYS A 285 -6.59 13.21 1.69
CA LYS A 285 -6.17 14.49 1.11
C LYS A 285 -4.65 14.62 1.09
N ASN A 286 -4.12 15.31 0.09
CA ASN A 286 -2.74 15.77 0.13
C ASN A 286 -2.61 16.80 1.26
N PRO A 287 -1.75 16.58 2.27
CA PRO A 287 -1.60 17.49 3.41
C PRO A 287 -1.07 18.88 3.04
N ALA A 288 -0.53 19.04 1.83
CA ALA A 288 -0.03 20.30 1.29
C ALA A 288 -0.95 20.92 0.21
N ASP A 289 -2.02 20.23 -0.19
CA ASP A 289 -3.03 20.73 -1.13
C ASP A 289 -4.36 19.97 -0.94
N ASP A 290 -5.32 20.58 -0.25
CA ASP A 290 -6.59 19.94 0.10
C ASP A 290 -7.52 19.66 -1.10
N ARG A 291 -7.17 20.18 -2.29
CA ARG A 291 -7.86 19.90 -3.56
C ARG A 291 -7.44 18.58 -4.19
N GLU A 292 -6.33 18.00 -3.75
CA GLU A 292 -5.82 16.71 -4.24
C GLU A 292 -6.23 15.59 -3.27
N ASN A 293 -6.91 14.56 -3.81
CA ASN A 293 -7.26 13.34 -3.09
C ASN A 293 -6.40 12.19 -3.63
N PHE A 294 -5.55 11.59 -2.80
CA PHE A 294 -4.74 10.44 -3.19
C PHE A 294 -5.57 9.16 -3.38
N ALA A 295 -6.80 9.12 -2.88
CA ALA A 295 -7.75 8.04 -3.09
C ALA A 295 -8.72 8.30 -4.27
N ASP A 296 -8.41 9.24 -5.17
CA ASP A 296 -9.27 9.56 -6.34
C ASP A 296 -9.62 8.32 -7.17
N LYS A 297 -8.64 7.46 -7.45
CA LYS A 297 -8.84 6.21 -8.18
C LYS A 297 -9.73 5.19 -7.47
N TRP A 298 -9.89 5.27 -6.15
CA TRP A 298 -10.78 4.36 -5.42
C TRP A 298 -12.27 4.64 -5.71
N ILE A 299 -12.58 5.83 -6.20
CA ILE A 299 -13.92 6.21 -6.66
C ILE A 299 -14.23 5.52 -7.99
N GLU A 300 -13.25 5.50 -8.90
CA GLU A 300 -13.34 4.85 -10.21
C GLU A 300 -13.30 3.33 -10.08
N ASP A 301 -12.38 2.81 -9.27
CA ASP A 301 -12.19 1.39 -9.00
C ASP A 301 -12.18 1.10 -7.47
N PRO A 302 -13.35 0.74 -6.90
CA PRO A 302 -13.48 0.36 -5.50
C PRO A 302 -12.68 -0.87 -5.08
N GLU A 303 -12.24 -1.72 -6.02
CA GLU A 303 -11.40 -2.89 -5.68
C GLU A 303 -10.03 -2.45 -5.15
N LEU A 304 -9.52 -1.29 -5.57
CA LEU A 304 -8.28 -0.72 -5.04
C LEU A 304 -8.38 -0.44 -3.53
N ALA A 305 -9.52 0.10 -3.07
CA ALA A 305 -9.77 0.31 -1.65
C ALA A 305 -9.85 -1.02 -0.90
N LYS A 306 -10.57 -2.01 -1.46
CA LYS A 306 -10.68 -3.34 -0.86
C LYS A 306 -9.31 -4.01 -0.72
N ASN A 307 -8.48 -3.95 -1.76
CA ASN A 307 -7.12 -4.47 -1.76
C ASN A 307 -6.24 -3.79 -0.70
N PHE A 308 -6.39 -2.47 -0.52
CA PHE A 308 -5.69 -1.73 0.54
C PHE A 308 -6.07 -2.21 1.94
N PHE A 309 -7.37 -2.28 2.25
CA PHE A 309 -7.79 -2.73 3.58
C PHE A 309 -7.43 -4.21 3.83
N ALA A 310 -7.61 -5.07 2.82
CA ALA A 310 -7.20 -6.47 2.90
C ALA A 310 -5.69 -6.62 3.18
N TRP A 311 -4.86 -5.82 2.50
CA TRP A 311 -3.43 -5.78 2.72
C TRP A 311 -3.04 -5.26 4.12
N VAL A 312 -3.76 -4.27 4.66
CA VAL A 312 -3.52 -3.77 6.03
C VAL A 312 -3.81 -4.86 7.07
N TYR A 313 -4.90 -5.61 6.93
CA TYR A 313 -5.18 -6.73 7.81
C TYR A 313 -4.15 -7.85 7.68
N GLN A 314 -3.65 -8.07 6.46
CA GLN A 314 -2.57 -9.03 6.21
C GLN A 314 -1.26 -8.59 6.89
N LEU A 315 -0.87 -7.33 6.73
CA LEU A 315 0.30 -6.74 7.38
C LEU A 315 0.21 -6.83 8.90
N ARG A 316 -0.96 -6.53 9.48
CA ARG A 316 -1.18 -6.66 10.94
C ARG A 316 -1.00 -8.09 11.42
N ARG A 317 -1.54 -9.06 10.67
CA ARG A 317 -1.39 -10.49 10.98
C ARG A 317 0.07 -10.95 10.92
N ASP A 318 0.79 -10.56 9.87
CA ASP A 318 2.19 -10.93 9.71
C ASP A 318 3.07 -10.23 10.76
N LEU A 319 2.70 -9.03 11.21
CA LEU A 319 3.32 -8.33 12.34
C LEU A 319 3.10 -9.04 13.68
N ASP A 320 1.85 -9.43 13.99
CA ASP A 320 1.51 -10.17 15.22
C ASP A 320 2.26 -11.51 15.25
N ALA A 321 2.26 -12.25 14.12
CA ALA A 321 3.00 -13.51 13.99
C ALA A 321 4.52 -13.33 14.14
N PHE A 322 5.06 -12.24 13.60
CA PHE A 322 6.47 -11.91 13.74
C PHE A 322 6.86 -11.71 15.21
N GLU A 323 6.06 -10.96 15.98
CA GLU A 323 6.31 -10.72 17.40
C GLU A 323 6.14 -11.98 18.26
N ASP A 324 5.13 -12.81 17.97
CA ASP A 324 4.86 -14.05 18.70
C ASP A 324 5.95 -15.12 18.50
N SER A 325 6.61 -15.12 17.35
CA SER A 325 7.57 -16.17 16.99
C SER A 325 8.88 -16.12 17.77
N GLY A 326 9.31 -14.96 18.29
CA GLY A 326 10.57 -14.79 19.03
C GLY A 326 11.86 -15.11 18.24
N ASP A 327 11.73 -15.54 16.99
CA ASP A 327 12.80 -16.03 16.10
C ASP A 327 13.21 -14.96 15.06
N PRO A 328 14.34 -15.13 14.36
CA PRO A 328 14.77 -14.23 13.29
C PRO A 328 13.68 -14.03 12.21
N PRO A 329 13.52 -12.83 11.63
CA PRO A 329 12.28 -12.43 10.95
C PRO A 329 12.11 -12.99 9.54
N ASP A 330 10.85 -13.31 9.19
CA ASP A 330 10.34 -13.07 7.83
C ASP A 330 8.96 -12.41 7.92
N LEU A 331 8.94 -11.07 8.01
CA LEU A 331 7.73 -10.25 7.91
C LEU A 331 7.27 -10.15 6.44
N GLY A 332 7.40 -11.24 5.67
CA GLY A 332 7.31 -11.23 4.21
C GLY A 332 8.35 -10.33 3.55
N LEU A 333 9.51 -10.14 4.18
CA LEU A 333 10.58 -9.24 3.73
C LEU A 333 11.60 -9.96 2.84
N ALA A 334 11.50 -11.28 2.69
CA ALA A 334 12.49 -12.13 2.02
C ALA A 334 12.90 -11.60 0.63
N VAL A 335 14.03 -10.89 0.58
CA VAL A 335 14.89 -10.79 -0.59
C VAL A 335 15.36 -12.23 -0.85
N ARG A 336 14.90 -12.88 -1.93
CA ARG A 336 15.48 -14.17 -2.33
C ARG A 336 16.92 -13.94 -2.74
N GLY A 337 17.83 -14.07 -1.78
CA GLY A 337 19.22 -13.70 -1.95
C GLY A 337 20.05 -13.78 -0.67
N ILE A 338 19.75 -14.71 0.24
CA ILE A 338 20.73 -15.33 1.15
C ILE A 338 20.13 -16.69 1.53
N GLN A 339 20.93 -17.74 1.36
CA GLN A 339 20.58 -19.11 1.72
C GLN A 339 20.42 -19.23 3.25
N THR A 340 19.20 -19.16 3.76
CA THR A 340 18.82 -19.87 4.98
C THR A 340 17.52 -20.63 4.71
N ARG A 341 17.60 -21.95 4.83
CA ARG A 341 16.46 -22.87 4.82
C ARG A 341 15.61 -22.60 6.05
N GLU A 342 14.67 -21.66 5.99
CA GLU A 342 13.66 -21.51 7.03
C GLU A 342 12.28 -21.89 6.48
N THR A 343 11.56 -22.69 7.26
CA THR A 343 10.23 -23.20 6.95
C THR A 343 9.23 -22.03 6.81
N PRO A 344 8.56 -21.86 5.66
CA PRO A 344 7.55 -20.81 5.45
C PRO A 344 6.51 -20.76 6.58
N TYR A 345 5.97 -19.58 6.91
CA TYR A 345 4.99 -19.40 7.99
C TYR A 345 3.79 -20.35 7.89
N GLY A 346 3.26 -20.56 6.69
CA GLY A 346 2.16 -21.52 6.47
C GLY A 346 2.55 -22.97 6.78
N GLU A 347 3.79 -23.37 6.49
CA GLU A 347 4.32 -24.69 6.84
C GLU A 347 4.56 -24.81 8.36
N ARG A 348 5.06 -23.75 9.01
CA ARG A 348 5.17 -23.69 10.48
C ARG A 348 3.80 -23.76 11.16
N LEU A 349 2.78 -23.10 10.62
CA LEU A 349 1.40 -23.25 11.09
C LEU A 349 0.97 -24.71 10.98
N LEU A 350 1.13 -25.34 9.82
CA LEU A 350 0.80 -26.76 9.63
C LEU A 350 1.52 -27.65 10.65
N GLU A 351 2.83 -27.46 10.84
CA GLU A 351 3.65 -28.20 11.80
C GLU A 351 3.13 -28.01 13.24
N SER A 352 2.88 -26.76 13.65
CA SER A 352 2.36 -26.45 14.99
C SER A 352 0.97 -27.02 15.24
N MET A 353 0.20 -27.21 14.16
CA MET A 353 -1.16 -27.74 14.18
C MET A 353 -1.18 -29.25 14.00
N SER A 354 -0.04 -29.94 13.94
CA SER A 354 0.02 -31.41 13.74
C SER A 354 -0.56 -32.21 14.92
N ILE A 355 -0.76 -31.58 16.08
CA ILE A 355 -1.08 -32.27 17.34
C ILE A 355 -2.38 -31.71 17.93
N GLY A 356 -3.46 -32.50 17.89
CA GLY A 356 -4.73 -32.24 18.58
C GLY A 356 -5.76 -31.38 17.83
N PRO A 357 -6.99 -31.22 18.40
CA PRO A 357 -8.00 -30.31 17.86
C PRO A 357 -7.53 -28.86 18.02
N VAL A 358 -7.66 -28.07 16.95
CA VAL A 358 -7.18 -26.68 16.93
C VAL A 358 -8.30 -25.67 17.22
N GLY A 359 -9.55 -26.14 17.42
CA GLY A 359 -10.71 -25.34 17.77
C GLY A 359 -10.97 -24.14 16.85
N SER A 360 -11.69 -23.13 17.37
CA SER A 360 -11.89 -21.82 16.75
C SER A 360 -10.66 -20.90 16.84
N SER A 361 -9.45 -21.46 16.93
CA SER A 361 -8.27 -20.64 17.17
C SER A 361 -7.98 -19.75 15.96
N GLN A 362 -7.54 -18.52 16.24
CA GLN A 362 -7.08 -17.57 15.23
C GLN A 362 -6.06 -18.21 14.28
N ARG A 363 -5.23 -19.14 14.77
CA ARG A 363 -4.26 -19.92 13.99
C ARG A 363 -4.87 -20.71 12.83
N PHE A 364 -6.07 -21.29 13.00
CA PHE A 364 -6.72 -21.99 11.88
C PHE A 364 -7.30 -21.03 10.85
N LEU A 365 -7.86 -19.90 11.28
CA LEU A 365 -8.26 -18.84 10.36
C LEU A 365 -7.05 -18.30 9.59
N ASP A 366 -5.90 -18.15 10.24
CA ASP A 366 -4.65 -17.73 9.62
C ASP A 366 -4.17 -18.75 8.57
N LEU A 367 -4.34 -20.05 8.82
CA LEU A 367 -4.06 -21.12 7.86
C LEU A 367 -5.01 -21.09 6.65
N ILE A 368 -6.31 -20.82 6.86
CA ILE A 368 -7.27 -20.60 5.76
C ILE A 368 -6.82 -19.42 4.90
N HIS A 369 -6.37 -18.32 5.51
CA HIS A 369 -5.83 -17.16 4.77
C HIS A 369 -4.60 -17.54 3.93
N GLN A 370 -3.66 -18.33 4.47
CA GLN A 370 -2.52 -18.83 3.69
C GLN A 370 -2.99 -19.67 2.48
N GLY A 371 -4.07 -20.44 2.63
CA GLY A 371 -4.72 -21.17 1.53
C GLY A 371 -5.32 -20.25 0.47
N ILE A 372 -6.04 -19.20 0.88
CA ILE A 372 -6.61 -18.19 -0.03
C ILE A 372 -5.50 -17.47 -0.81
N GLU A 373 -4.38 -17.21 -0.15
CA GLU A 373 -3.23 -16.53 -0.74
C GLU A 373 -2.38 -17.43 -1.64
N GLY A 374 -2.70 -18.73 -1.72
CA GLY A 374 -1.95 -19.72 -2.50
C GLY A 374 -0.59 -20.08 -1.90
N ARG A 375 -0.33 -19.68 -0.66
CA ARG A 375 0.93 -19.97 0.06
C ARG A 375 0.98 -21.40 0.60
N ILE A 376 -0.19 -22.00 0.82
CA ILE A 376 -0.34 -23.40 1.25
C ILE A 376 -1.37 -24.08 0.37
N PRO A 377 -1.13 -25.33 -0.08
CA PRO A 377 -2.12 -26.05 -0.88
C PRO A 377 -3.39 -26.33 -0.06
N TRP A 378 -4.55 -26.15 -0.70
CA TRP A 378 -5.84 -26.42 -0.07
C TRP A 378 -6.00 -27.86 0.43
N SER A 379 -5.25 -28.82 -0.10
CA SER A 379 -5.21 -30.19 0.43
C SER A 379 -4.75 -30.24 1.88
N ALA A 380 -3.69 -29.50 2.23
CA ALA A 380 -3.17 -29.45 3.60
C ALA A 380 -4.13 -28.72 4.55
N VAL A 381 -4.72 -27.60 4.10
CA VAL A 381 -5.72 -26.87 4.89
C VAL A 381 -6.98 -27.73 5.14
N ARG A 382 -7.43 -28.49 4.13
CA ARG A 382 -8.56 -29.42 4.25
C ARG A 382 -8.29 -30.54 5.23
N GLU A 383 -7.08 -31.10 5.23
CA GLU A 383 -6.69 -32.16 6.16
C GLU A 383 -6.80 -31.69 7.62
N VAL A 384 -6.29 -30.49 7.92
CA VAL A 384 -6.42 -29.88 9.25
C VAL A 384 -7.90 -29.61 9.58
N ALA A 385 -8.70 -29.14 8.61
CA ALA A 385 -10.13 -28.87 8.80
C ALA A 385 -10.93 -30.13 9.18
N VAL A 386 -10.74 -31.22 8.44
CA VAL A 386 -11.42 -32.50 8.67
C VAL A 386 -11.03 -33.06 10.03
N ARG A 387 -9.73 -33.06 10.34
CA ARG A 387 -9.24 -33.54 11.62
C ARG A 387 -9.82 -32.74 12.79
N ASN A 388 -9.94 -31.41 12.66
CA ASN A 388 -10.55 -30.57 13.69
C ASN A 388 -12.02 -30.94 13.94
N VAL A 389 -12.77 -31.30 12.90
CA VAL A 389 -14.17 -31.75 13.04
C VAL A 389 -14.26 -33.08 13.80
N ASP A 390 -13.30 -33.97 13.57
CA ASP A 390 -13.28 -35.31 14.18
C ASP A 390 -12.80 -35.30 15.63
N LEU A 391 -11.89 -34.39 16.00
CA LEU A 391 -11.26 -34.34 17.32
C LEU A 391 -11.99 -33.46 18.34
N GLU A 392 -12.99 -32.68 17.94
CA GLU A 392 -13.67 -31.75 18.84
C GLU A 392 -14.85 -32.42 19.57
N ASP A 393 -14.73 -32.44 20.89
CA ASP A 393 -15.65 -33.18 21.77
C ASP A 393 -16.76 -32.28 22.35
N ASP A 394 -16.55 -30.96 22.42
CA ASP A 394 -17.56 -30.03 22.88
C ASP A 394 -18.49 -29.57 21.75
N ALA A 395 -19.78 -29.41 22.06
CA ALA A 395 -20.79 -29.10 21.05
C ALA A 395 -20.56 -27.76 20.33
N LYS A 396 -19.98 -26.76 21.02
CA LYS A 396 -19.74 -25.43 20.46
C LYS A 396 -18.49 -25.41 19.60
N GLY A 397 -17.39 -26.00 20.08
CA GLY A 397 -16.17 -26.19 19.31
C GLY A 397 -16.46 -26.96 18.02
N LYS A 398 -17.28 -28.02 18.10
CA LYS A 398 -17.65 -28.82 16.93
C LYS A 398 -18.37 -28.01 15.87
N ASP A 399 -19.28 -27.13 16.28
CA ASP A 399 -19.98 -26.23 15.36
C ASP A 399 -19.02 -25.22 14.74
N THR A 400 -18.06 -24.69 15.49
CA THR A 400 -17.02 -23.84 14.91
C THR A 400 -16.12 -24.60 13.93
N ALA A 401 -15.72 -25.83 14.25
CA ALA A 401 -14.92 -26.68 13.36
C ALA A 401 -15.67 -26.94 12.04
N TRP A 402 -16.98 -27.18 12.09
CA TRP A 402 -17.82 -27.29 10.89
C TRP A 402 -17.90 -26.00 10.08
N VAL A 403 -18.13 -24.85 10.73
CA VAL A 403 -18.13 -23.54 10.05
C VAL A 403 -16.79 -23.30 9.34
N ASN A 404 -15.69 -23.62 10.01
CA ASN A 404 -14.32 -23.55 9.47
C ASN A 404 -14.11 -24.51 8.29
N TYR A 405 -14.63 -25.74 8.35
CA TYR A 405 -14.61 -26.68 7.23
C TYR A 405 -15.40 -26.16 6.02
N TYR A 406 -16.58 -25.56 6.23
CA TYR A 406 -17.35 -24.96 5.14
C TYR A 406 -16.67 -23.74 4.52
N GLN A 407 -15.98 -22.92 5.31
CA GLN A 407 -15.12 -21.84 4.79
C GLN A 407 -14.06 -22.40 3.85
N VAL A 408 -13.35 -23.46 4.26
CA VAL A 408 -12.36 -24.14 3.42
C VAL A 408 -12.97 -24.63 2.12
N LYS A 409 -14.17 -25.23 2.14
CA LYS A 409 -14.87 -25.68 0.92
C LYS A 409 -15.16 -24.54 -0.05
N ILE A 410 -15.69 -23.41 0.43
CA ILE A 410 -15.99 -22.27 -0.45
C ILE A 410 -14.70 -21.69 -1.02
N HIS A 411 -13.72 -21.36 -0.16
CA HIS A 411 -12.50 -20.69 -0.59
C HIS A 411 -11.59 -21.56 -1.48
N SER A 412 -11.65 -22.89 -1.32
CA SER A 412 -10.95 -23.83 -2.20
C SER A 412 -11.67 -24.10 -3.53
N GLY A 413 -12.79 -23.44 -3.80
CA GLY A 413 -13.56 -23.58 -5.04
C GLY A 413 -14.43 -24.83 -5.13
N ALA A 414 -14.51 -25.65 -4.08
CA ALA A 414 -15.40 -26.82 -4.05
C ALA A 414 -16.88 -26.43 -3.90
N GLY A 415 -17.15 -25.27 -3.31
CA GLY A 415 -18.51 -24.80 -3.01
C GLY A 415 -19.20 -25.63 -1.93
N LEU A 416 -20.47 -25.31 -1.66
CA LEU A 416 -21.30 -26.05 -0.71
C LEU A 416 -22.36 -26.88 -1.44
N THR A 417 -22.40 -28.18 -1.11
CA THR A 417 -23.46 -29.11 -1.53
C THR A 417 -24.79 -28.78 -0.83
N ALA A 418 -25.88 -29.43 -1.24
CA ALA A 418 -27.17 -29.29 -0.56
C ALA A 418 -27.10 -29.70 0.92
N ASP A 419 -26.40 -30.80 1.21
CA ASP A 419 -26.22 -31.31 2.58
C ASP A 419 -25.34 -30.38 3.42
N ASP A 420 -24.26 -29.84 2.83
CA ASP A 420 -23.42 -28.84 3.51
C ASP A 420 -24.25 -27.59 3.88
N ARG A 421 -25.09 -27.11 2.95
CA ARG A 421 -25.99 -25.97 3.22
C ARG A 421 -26.99 -26.28 4.32
N GLN A 422 -27.51 -27.51 4.38
CA GLN A 422 -28.39 -27.94 5.48
C GLN A 422 -27.63 -27.98 6.81
N GLY A 423 -26.38 -28.43 6.80
CA GLY A 423 -25.48 -28.38 7.96
C GLY A 423 -25.27 -26.96 8.47
N VAL A 424 -24.93 -26.02 7.57
CA VAL A 424 -24.81 -24.59 7.91
C VAL A 424 -26.11 -24.03 8.49
N GLN A 425 -27.27 -24.37 7.92
CA GLN A 425 -28.58 -23.94 8.46
C GLN A 425 -28.86 -24.54 9.85
N SER A 426 -28.42 -25.77 10.12
CA SER A 426 -28.57 -26.39 11.44
C SER A 426 -27.72 -25.70 12.51
N ILE A 427 -26.49 -25.32 12.16
CA ILE A 427 -25.61 -24.52 13.03
C ILE A 427 -26.22 -23.14 13.28
N LEU A 428 -26.69 -22.47 12.22
CA LEU A 428 -27.37 -21.17 12.32
C LEU A 428 -28.58 -21.22 13.27
N ARG A 429 -29.40 -22.26 13.22
CA ARG A 429 -30.56 -22.41 14.12
C ARG A 429 -30.15 -22.61 15.58
N ARG A 430 -29.08 -23.37 15.83
CA ARG A 430 -28.56 -23.61 17.20
C ARG A 430 -27.96 -22.35 17.81
N HIS A 431 -27.31 -21.54 17.00
CA HIS A 431 -26.62 -20.31 17.42
C HIS A 431 -27.34 -19.04 16.94
N ALA A 432 -28.68 -19.06 16.88
CA ALA A 432 -29.48 -17.97 16.33
C ALA A 432 -29.46 -16.68 17.18
N SER A 433 -28.86 -16.71 18.37
CA SER A 433 -28.63 -15.56 19.25
C SER A 433 -27.18 -15.09 19.28
N GLU A 434 -26.28 -15.72 18.52
CA GLU A 434 -24.86 -15.41 18.49
C GLU A 434 -24.53 -14.69 17.16
N PRO A 435 -24.37 -13.34 17.17
CA PRO A 435 -24.10 -12.54 15.98
C PRO A 435 -23.00 -13.06 15.07
N ASP A 436 -21.95 -13.67 15.61
CA ASP A 436 -20.89 -14.29 14.82
C ASP A 436 -21.33 -15.52 14.02
N PHE A 437 -21.99 -16.48 14.66
CA PHE A 437 -22.53 -17.64 13.96
C PHE A 437 -23.59 -17.23 12.95
N ILE A 438 -24.44 -16.25 13.30
CA ILE A 438 -25.43 -15.69 12.39
C ILE A 438 -24.74 -15.14 11.15
N PHE A 439 -23.77 -14.25 11.34
CA PHE A 439 -23.07 -13.63 10.23
C PHE A 439 -22.32 -14.66 9.38
N CYS A 440 -21.48 -15.52 9.99
CA CYS A 440 -20.74 -16.56 9.29
C CYS A 440 -21.64 -17.48 8.46
N CYS A 441 -22.70 -18.02 9.06
CA CYS A 441 -23.58 -18.94 8.36
C CYS A 441 -24.31 -18.24 7.20
N ASN A 442 -24.76 -16.99 7.39
CA ASN A 442 -25.41 -16.24 6.32
C ASN A 442 -24.45 -15.89 5.18
N VAL A 443 -23.16 -15.63 5.45
CA VAL A 443 -22.17 -15.45 4.37
C VAL A 443 -21.95 -16.77 3.61
N LEU A 444 -21.79 -17.89 4.32
CA LEU A 444 -21.68 -19.21 3.68
C LEU A 444 -22.89 -19.53 2.78
N LEU A 445 -24.08 -19.09 3.19
CA LEU A 445 -25.34 -19.32 2.47
C LEU A 445 -25.62 -18.30 1.37
N GLY A 446 -24.87 -17.19 1.29
CA GLY A 446 -25.13 -16.11 0.33
C GLY A 446 -26.28 -15.18 0.72
N THR A 447 -26.64 -15.11 2.00
CA THR A 447 -27.77 -14.34 2.53
C THR A 447 -27.36 -13.28 3.54
N ALA A 448 -26.06 -13.00 3.68
CA ALA A 448 -25.55 -12.01 4.63
C ALA A 448 -26.00 -10.59 4.26
N THR A 449 -26.37 -9.81 5.27
CA THR A 449 -26.70 -8.39 5.12
C THR A 449 -25.68 -7.51 5.82
N ALA A 450 -25.63 -6.22 5.44
CA ALA A 450 -24.80 -5.24 6.12
C ALA A 450 -25.15 -5.16 7.63
N ASP A 451 -26.44 -5.20 8.00
CA ASP A 451 -26.87 -5.19 9.40
C ASP A 451 -26.33 -6.38 10.21
N MET A 452 -26.24 -7.56 9.60
CA MET A 452 -25.65 -8.73 10.26
C MET A 452 -24.16 -8.51 10.53
N LEU A 453 -23.42 -7.96 9.57
CA LEU A 453 -22.01 -7.60 9.77
C LEU A 453 -21.86 -6.56 10.89
N ARG A 454 -22.74 -5.56 10.92
CA ARG A 454 -22.75 -4.54 12.00
C ARG A 454 -22.98 -5.15 13.37
N ALA A 455 -23.94 -6.06 13.49
CA ALA A 455 -24.22 -6.76 14.74
C ALA A 455 -23.03 -7.61 15.19
N CYS A 456 -22.38 -8.32 14.25
CA CYS A 456 -21.20 -9.12 14.54
C CYS A 456 -20.00 -8.27 14.98
N VAL A 457 -19.67 -7.20 14.25
CA VAL A 457 -18.59 -6.26 14.61
C VAL A 457 -18.88 -5.57 15.95
N LYS A 458 -20.13 -5.26 16.27
CA LYS A 458 -20.49 -4.68 17.56
C LYS A 458 -20.17 -5.61 18.74
N GLU A 459 -20.30 -6.93 18.54
CA GLU A 459 -20.04 -7.93 19.58
C GLU A 459 -18.55 -8.34 19.63
N ARG A 460 -17.92 -8.54 18.47
CA ARG A 460 -16.54 -9.06 18.33
C ARG A 460 -15.48 -7.98 18.11
N GLY A 461 -15.88 -6.72 17.99
CA GLY A 461 -14.99 -5.64 17.54
C GLY A 461 -14.52 -5.85 16.10
N GLU A 462 -13.40 -5.22 15.77
CA GLU A 462 -12.77 -5.31 14.45
C GLU A 462 -12.24 -6.70 14.10
N ASP A 463 -12.10 -7.60 15.07
CA ASP A 463 -11.58 -8.96 14.85
C ASP A 463 -12.45 -9.75 13.87
N ALA A 464 -13.76 -9.49 13.83
CA ALA A 464 -14.68 -10.08 12.85
C ALA A 464 -14.27 -9.76 11.39
N LEU A 465 -13.67 -8.58 11.15
CA LEU A 465 -13.23 -8.16 9.81
C LEU A 465 -12.00 -8.91 9.33
N ARG A 466 -11.24 -9.53 10.25
CA ARG A 466 -10.08 -10.38 9.94
C ARG A 466 -10.49 -11.78 9.47
N TRP A 467 -11.77 -12.15 9.51
CA TRP A 467 -12.20 -13.51 9.20
C TRP A 467 -12.11 -13.79 7.70
N PRO A 468 -11.59 -14.95 7.24
CA PRO A 468 -11.53 -15.29 5.82
C PRO A 468 -12.87 -15.09 5.10
N ILE A 469 -13.95 -15.43 5.79
CA ILE A 469 -15.31 -15.34 5.29
C ILE A 469 -15.77 -13.91 4.98
N THR A 470 -15.23 -12.86 5.61
CA THR A 470 -15.60 -11.47 5.25
C THR A 470 -15.14 -11.09 3.85
N ARG A 471 -14.09 -11.75 3.30
CA ARG A 471 -13.69 -11.59 1.89
C ARG A 471 -14.76 -12.11 0.92
N LEU A 472 -15.60 -13.06 1.34
CA LEU A 472 -16.76 -13.51 0.56
C LEU A 472 -17.91 -12.52 0.71
N ALA A 473 -18.11 -12.01 1.93
CA ALA A 473 -19.14 -11.04 2.23
C ALA A 473 -18.97 -9.75 1.41
N SER A 474 -17.75 -9.26 1.21
CA SER A 474 -17.48 -8.07 0.38
C SER A 474 -17.91 -8.22 -1.09
N ASN A 475 -18.10 -9.44 -1.58
CA ASN A 475 -18.60 -9.73 -2.93
C ASN A 475 -20.11 -10.04 -2.97
N GLN A 476 -20.72 -10.35 -1.83
CA GLN A 476 -22.14 -10.73 -1.70
C GLN A 476 -23.01 -9.68 -1.02
N ILE A 477 -22.42 -8.79 -0.22
CA ILE A 477 -23.05 -7.57 0.29
C ILE A 477 -23.09 -6.59 -0.89
N ALA A 478 -24.03 -6.82 -1.78
CA ALA A 478 -24.31 -5.94 -2.90
C ALA A 478 -24.68 -4.53 -2.39
N ARG A 479 -24.28 -3.50 -3.16
CA ARG A 479 -24.58 -2.06 -3.06
C ARG A 479 -26.09 -1.74 -3.12
N HIS A 480 -26.91 -2.39 -2.30
CA HIS A 480 -28.36 -2.21 -2.29
C HIS A 480 -28.81 -1.72 -0.92
N SER A 481 -28.52 -0.45 -0.67
CA SER A 481 -29.42 0.43 0.06
C SER A 481 -29.71 1.68 -0.78
N SER A 482 -30.17 1.45 -2.02
CA SER A 482 -30.99 2.44 -2.72
C SER A 482 -32.36 2.52 -2.03
N THR A 483 -32.47 3.34 -1.00
CA THR A 483 -33.73 3.96 -0.59
C THR A 483 -33.46 5.30 0.11
N MET A 484 -33.64 6.36 -0.68
CA MET A 484 -34.15 7.69 -0.32
C MET A 484 -33.55 8.45 0.88
N VAL A 485 -32.74 9.47 0.56
CA VAL A 485 -32.98 10.84 1.06
C VAL A 485 -32.97 11.77 -0.17
N PRO A 486 -33.93 12.69 -0.34
CA PRO A 486 -34.06 13.47 -1.57
C PRO A 486 -32.87 14.40 -1.74
N ALA A 487 -32.32 14.44 -2.96
CA ALA A 487 -31.38 15.43 -3.42
C ALA A 487 -31.93 16.85 -3.16
N ARG A 488 -31.33 17.58 -2.23
CA ARG A 488 -31.39 19.04 -2.26
C ARG A 488 -30.41 19.51 -3.32
N LYS A 489 -30.96 19.84 -4.50
CA LYS A 489 -30.31 20.68 -5.50
C LYS A 489 -29.79 21.95 -4.81
N PHE A 490 -28.48 22.12 -4.75
CA PHE A 490 -27.90 23.46 -4.66
C PHE A 490 -27.87 24.01 -6.08
N ALA A 491 -28.87 24.84 -6.40
CA ALA A 491 -28.79 25.77 -7.51
C ALA A 491 -27.87 26.90 -7.09
N TYR A 492 -26.71 27.03 -7.76
CA TYR A 492 -26.00 28.30 -7.82
C TYR A 492 -26.69 29.15 -8.88
N GLU A 493 -27.55 30.07 -8.44
CA GLU A 493 -27.93 31.22 -9.25
C GLU A 493 -26.96 32.36 -8.96
N SER A 494 -26.37 32.84 -10.06
CA SER A 494 -25.72 34.12 -10.28
C SER A 494 -26.15 35.28 -9.39
N ARG A 495 -25.18 35.95 -8.78
CA ARG A 495 -24.93 37.40 -8.90
C ARG A 495 -23.55 37.77 -8.41
#